data_AF-A0A1F4BHC5-F1
#
_entry.id   AF-A0A1F4BHC5-F1
#
_cell.length_a   1.000
_cell.length_b   1.000
_cell.length_c   1.000
_cell.angle_alpha   90.00
_cell.angle_beta   90.00
_cell.angle_gamma   90.00
#
_symmetry.space_group_name_H-M   'P 1'
#
loop_
_entity.id
_entity.type
_entity.pdbx_description
1 polymer ?
#
loop_
_entity_poly.entity_id
_entity_poly.type
_entity_poly.pdbx_seq_one_letter_code
_entity_poly.pdbx_strand_id
1 'polypeptide(L)' 'MIRNDQELAATRGRVANLEHLLDGLRKTARPQEWPALSSGYRLEIERMQGEILDYLVQSAPADPKQTTTA' A
#
# COMPACT_ATOMS: atom_id res chain seq x y z
N MET A 1 -7.47 -2.74 6.50
CA MET A 1 -6.73 -3.79 7.24
C MET A 1 -6.78 -5.08 6.44
N ILE A 2 -5.62 -5.50 5.94
CA ILE A 2 -5.41 -6.66 5.06
C ILE A 2 -5.38 -7.94 5.89
N ARG A 3 -6.03 -9.01 5.43
CA ARG A 3 -6.19 -10.27 6.20
C ARG A 3 -5.61 -11.50 5.52
N ASN A 4 -5.30 -11.41 4.24
CA ASN A 4 -4.83 -12.52 3.42
C ASN A 4 -4.09 -12.02 2.18
N ASP A 5 -3.45 -12.94 1.47
CA ASP A 5 -2.64 -12.62 0.30
C ASP A 5 -3.45 -12.07 -0.89
N GLN A 6 -4.73 -12.43 -0.99
CA GLN A 6 -5.62 -11.88 -2.02
C GLN A 6 -5.88 -10.39 -1.76
N GLU A 7 -6.17 -10.02 -0.51
CA GLU A 7 -6.33 -8.62 -0.09
C GLU A 7 -5.02 -7.84 -0.18
N LEU A 8 -3.88 -8.49 0.09
CA LEU A 8 -2.56 -7.90 -0.13
C LEU A 8 -2.33 -7.56 -1.60
N ALA A 9 -2.60 -8.51 -2.51
CA ALA A 9 -2.47 -8.31 -3.95
C ALA A 9 -3.41 -7.19 -4.45
N ALA A 10 -4.67 -7.19 -3.99
CA ALA A 10 -5.63 -6.14 -4.32
C ALA A 10 -5.16 -4.75 -3.83
N THR A 11 -4.65 -4.66 -2.61
CA THR A 11 -4.17 -3.39 -2.04
C THR A 11 -2.94 -2.86 -2.78
N ARG A 12 -1.99 -3.73 -3.14
CA ARG A 12 -0.84 -3.38 -3.99
C ARG A 12 -1.29 -2.85 -5.36
N GLY A 13 -2.29 -3.48 -5.98
CA GLY A 13 -2.86 -3.01 -7.23
C GLY A 13 -3.49 -1.62 -7.12
N ARG A 14 -4.18 -1.32 -6.00
CA ARG A 14 -4.76 0.00 -5.74
C ARG A 14 -3.69 1.08 -5.56
N VAL A 15 -2.62 0.78 -4.83
CA VAL A 15 -1.46 1.69 -4.67
C VAL A 15 -0.86 2.03 -6.04
N ALA A 16 -0.55 1.01 -6.85
CA ALA A 16 0.05 1.21 -8.17
C ALA A 16 -0.85 2.07 -9.10
N ASN A 17 -2.17 1.85 -9.05
CA ASN A 17 -3.11 2.65 -9.82
C ASN A 17 -3.14 4.12 -9.36
N LEU A 18 -3.13 4.37 -8.05
CA LEU A 18 -3.09 5.73 -7.50
C LEU A 18 -1.79 6.45 -7.85
N GLU A 19 -0.65 5.76 -7.77
CA GLU A 19 0.65 6.30 -8.18
C GLU A 19 0.67 6.66 -9.67
N HIS A 20 0.11 5.81 -10.53
CA HIS A 20 0.00 6.08 -11.96
C HIS A 20 -0.88 7.30 -12.26
N LEU A 21 -2.04 7.42 -11.60
CA LEU A 21 -2.91 8.59 -11.72
C LEU A 21 -2.20 9.86 -11.26
N LEU A 22 -1.47 9.80 -10.14
CA LEU A 22 -0.72 10.93 -9.61
C LEU A 22 0.41 11.38 -10.56
N ASP A 23 1.13 10.43 -11.18
CA ASP A 23 2.13 10.73 -12.21
C ASP A 23 1.52 11.42 -13.44
N GLY A 24 0.35 10.95 -13.88
CA GLY A 24 -0.41 11.58 -14.96
C GLY A 24 -0.80 13.02 -14.62
N LEU A 25 -1.41 13.23 -13.45
CA LEU A 25 -1.86 14.55 -12.99
C LEU A 25 -0.70 15.53 -12.82
N ARG A 26 0.46 15.06 -12.36
CA ARG A 26 1.66 15.90 -12.18
C ARG A 26 2.09 16.60 -13.47
N LYS A 27 1.86 15.98 -14.64
CA LYS A 27 2.26 16.51 -15.95
C LYS A 27 1.37 17.65 -16.43
N THR A 28 0.13 17.72 -15.94
CA THR A 28 -0.88 18.69 -16.41
C THR A 28 -1.29 19.71 -15.35
N ALA A 29 -1.01 19.45 -14.07
CA ALA A 29 -1.41 20.32 -12.97
C ALA A 29 -0.64 21.64 -12.96
N ARG A 30 -1.33 22.72 -12.59
CA ARG A 30 -0.66 24.00 -12.33
C ARG A 30 0.11 23.93 -11.02
N PRO A 31 1.32 24.51 -10.92
CA PRO A 31 2.13 24.44 -9.70
C PRO A 31 1.42 24.95 -8.44
N GLN A 32 0.55 25.96 -8.57
CA GLN A 32 -0.16 26.55 -7.43
C GLN A 32 -1.26 25.62 -6.88
N GLU A 33 -1.81 24.75 -7.72
CA GLU A 33 -2.90 23.82 -7.36
C GLU A 33 -2.37 22.46 -6.92
N TRP A 34 -1.13 22.14 -7.28
CA TRP A 34 -0.55 20.83 -7.06
C TRP A 34 -0.59 20.36 -5.60
N PRO A 35 -0.28 21.19 -4.58
CA PRO A 35 -0.35 20.74 -3.19
C PRO A 35 -1.76 20.27 -2.79
N ALA A 36 -2.79 21.04 -3.15
CA ALA A 36 -4.18 20.69 -2.85
C ALA A 36 -4.61 19.43 -3.61
N LEU A 37 -4.30 19.37 -4.91
CA LEU A 37 -4.69 18.27 -5.80
C LEU A 37 -4.01 16.94 -5.46
N SER A 38 -2.74 16.99 -5.05
CA SER A 38 -1.92 15.80 -4.74
C SER A 38 -2.11 15.28 -3.31
N SER A 39 -2.53 16.13 -2.37
CA SER A 39 -2.55 15.80 -0.93
C SER A 39 -3.39 14.56 -0.58
N GLY A 40 -4.58 14.43 -1.15
CA GLY A 40 -5.46 13.28 -0.91
C GLY A 40 -4.88 11.96 -1.43
N TYR A 41 -4.28 11.98 -2.62
CA TYR A 41 -3.60 10.80 -3.19
C TYR A 41 -2.44 10.36 -2.32
N ARG A 42 -1.60 11.32 -1.89
CA ARG A 42 -0.47 11.04 -1.02
C ARG A 42 -0.92 10.37 0.29
N LEU A 43 -1.90 10.95 0.96
CA LEU A 43 -2.39 10.43 2.24
C LEU A 43 -2.95 9.00 2.09
N GLU A 44 -3.70 8.73 1.03
CA GLU A 44 -4.27 7.40 0.79
C GLU A 44 -3.20 6.36 0.42
N ILE A 45 -2.20 6.74 -0.36
CA ILE A 45 -1.04 5.89 -0.67
C ILE A 45 -0.27 5.55 0.61
N GLU A 46 0.05 6.55 1.43
CA GLU A 46 0.76 6.36 2.71
C GLU A 46 -0.03 5.42 3.63
N ARG A 47 -1.35 5.62 3.74
CA ARG A 47 -2.24 4.76 4.53
C ARG A 47 -2.23 3.30 4.04
N MET A 48 -2.39 3.07 2.74
CA MET A 48 -2.39 1.72 2.16
C MET A 48 -1.02 1.04 2.26
N GLN A 49 0.07 1.78 2.08
CA GLN A 49 1.43 1.28 2.27
C GLN A 49 1.65 0.85 3.73
N GLY A 50 1.13 1.60 4.70
CA GLY A 50 1.10 1.20 6.11
C GLY A 50 0.41 -0.15 6.31
N GLU A 51 -0.80 -0.33 5.76
CA GLU A 51 -1.52 -1.62 5.87
C GLU A 51 -0.77 -2.79 5.23
N ILE A 52 -0.08 -2.56 4.11
CA ILE A 52 0.76 -3.56 3.45
C ILE A 52 1.92 -3.96 4.35
N LEU A 53 2.62 -2.99 4.93
CA LEU A 53 3.76 -3.25 5.81
C LEU A 53 3.31 -3.99 7.07
N ASP A 54 2.23 -3.53 7.71
CA ASP A 54 1.64 -4.16 8.88
C ASP A 54 1.34 -5.64 8.62
N TYR A 55 0.72 -5.96 7.47
CA TYR A 55 0.43 -7.34 7.09
C TYR A 55 1.71 -8.17 6.89
N LEU A 56 2.71 -7.64 6.18
CA LEU A 56 3.94 -8.36 5.87
C LEU A 56 4.78 -8.68 7.12
N VAL A 57 4.70 -7.86 8.16
CA VAL A 57 5.43 -8.08 9.42
C VAL A 57 4.61 -8.86 10.45
N GLN A 58 3.31 -9.07 10.22
CA GLN A 58 2.42 -9.74 11.17
C GLN A 58 2.69 -11.25 11.33
N SER A 59 3.45 -11.85 10.42
CA SER A 59 3.83 -13.26 10.50
C SER A 59 5.24 -13.45 9.95
N ALA A 60 6.22 -13.56 10.85
CA ALA A 60 7.50 -14.14 10.48
C ALA A 60 7.24 -15.57 9.94
N PRO A 61 7.97 -16.04 8.92
CA PRO A 61 7.88 -17.43 8.50
C PRO A 61 8.08 -18.32 9.72
N ALA A 62 7.11 -19.18 10.03
CA ALA A 62 7.25 -20.13 11.12
C ALA A 62 8.50 -20.98 10.89
N ASP A 63 9.37 -21.09 11.89
CA ASP A 63 10.50 -22.02 11.82
C ASP A 63 9.91 -23.44 11.68
N PRO A 64 10.20 -24.17 10.58
CA PRO A 64 9.65 -25.50 10.35
C PRO A 64 10.00 -26.52 11.43
N LYS A 65 10.86 -26.17 12.40
CA LYS A 65 11.25 -27.03 13.52
C LYS A 65 10.34 -26.97 14.76
N GLN A 66 9.33 -26.10 14.82
CA GLN A 66 8.47 -25.99 16.03
C GLN A 66 7.18 -26.82 16.00
N THR A 67 6.94 -27.64 14.96
CA THR A 67 5.73 -28.46 14.83
C THR A 67 5.96 -29.94 15.16
N THR A 68 6.71 -30.26 16.23
CA THR A 68 6.71 -31.61 16.82
C THR A 68 7.03 -31.55 18.31
N THR A 69 5.99 -31.39 19.13
CA THR A 69 5.93 -32.01 20.46
C THR A 69 4.48 -32.42 20.69
N ALA A 70 4.21 -33.72 20.53
CA ALA A 70 3.00 -34.40 20.98
C ALA A 70 3.26 -35.06 22.33
#